data_AF-S7VJQ1-F1
#
_entry.id   AF-S7VJQ1-F1
#
_cell.length_a   1.000
_cell.length_b   1.000
_cell.length_c   1.000
_cell.angle_alpha   90.00
_cell.angle_beta   90.00
_cell.angle_gamma   90.00
#
_symmetry.space_group_name_H-M   'P 1'
#
loop_
_entity.id
_entity.type
_entity.pdbx_description
1 polymer ?
#
loop_
_entity_poly.entity_id
_entity_poly.type
_entity_poly.pdbx_seq_one_letter_code
_entity_poly.pdbx_strand_id
1 'polypeptide(L)'
;MEFPEELISRNKEIISDIIIKFNQVENMVKEIITEFIDSEKSEFINSILLNNLILNFSSKFKVLQFIIADNKIETDKNFNKSIKILMANRNIIAHSDNILDYDIEIFPVKTYLSFHPVLEFPKYMSTIQKVESKSQLTINNGEIQTIEIEKIYSDFIKYFEIATNELNKIMEIIKGKN
;
A
#
# COMPACT_ATOMS: atom_id res chain seq x y z
N MET A 1 27.83 5.18 13.20
CA MET A 1 27.75 5.90 11.91
C MET A 1 27.41 4.83 10.91
N GLU A 2 26.15 4.73 10.48
CA GLU A 2 25.74 3.71 9.49
C GLU A 2 26.36 4.07 8.13
N PHE A 3 26.81 3.05 7.40
CA PHE A 3 27.35 3.24 6.06
C PHE A 3 26.21 3.58 5.08
N PRO A 4 26.45 4.43 4.05
CA PRO A 4 25.42 4.80 3.08
C PRO A 4 24.68 3.60 2.44
N GLU A 5 25.37 2.48 2.23
CA GLU A 5 24.80 1.25 1.67
C GLU A 5 23.84 0.53 2.64
N GLU A 6 24.18 0.50 3.94
CA GLU A 6 23.33 -0.08 4.99
C GLU A 6 22.03 0.70 5.13
N LEU A 7 22.12 2.03 5.08
CA LEU A 7 20.96 2.92 5.14
C LEU A 7 20.02 2.73 3.92
N ILE A 8 20.59 2.55 2.73
CA ILE A 8 19.83 2.30 1.50
C ILE A 8 19.11 0.94 1.57
N SER A 9 19.80 -0.12 1.99
CA SER A 9 19.21 -1.46 2.14
C SER A 9 18.06 -1.44 3.13
N ARG A 10 18.26 -0.84 4.29
CA ARG A 10 17.25 -0.70 5.34
C ARG A 10 16.02 0.07 4.88
N ASN A 11 16.20 1.16 4.13
CA ASN A 11 15.08 1.91 3.58
C ASN A 11 14.28 1.09 2.55
N LYS A 12 14.95 0.32 1.69
CA LYS A 12 14.30 -0.59 0.74
C LYS A 12 13.45 -1.65 1.45
N GLU A 13 13.95 -2.21 2.54
CA GLU A 13 13.21 -3.17 3.37
C GLU A 13 11.96 -2.55 3.96
N ILE A 14 12.06 -1.35 4.55
CA ILE A 14 10.91 -0.62 5.11
C ILE A 14 9.85 -0.34 4.04
N ILE A 15 10.27 0.15 2.86
CA ILE A 15 9.36 0.45 1.75
C ILE A 15 8.65 -0.82 1.27
N SER A 16 9.41 -1.89 1.09
CA SER A 16 8.87 -3.18 0.65
C SER A 16 7.87 -3.72 1.65
N ASP A 17 8.18 -3.65 2.96
CA ASP A 17 7.29 -4.11 4.01
C ASP A 17 5.98 -3.30 4.06
N ILE A 18 6.06 -1.97 3.91
CA ILE A 18 4.88 -1.11 3.83
C ILE A 18 4.00 -1.50 2.63
N ILE A 19 4.59 -1.73 1.45
CA ILE A 19 3.85 -2.13 0.25
C ILE A 19 3.17 -3.50 0.47
N ILE A 20 3.91 -4.48 1.00
CA ILE A 20 3.40 -5.83 1.27
C ILE A 20 2.22 -5.77 2.25
N LYS A 21 2.40 -5.08 3.38
CA LYS A 21 1.37 -4.93 4.40
C LYS A 21 0.15 -4.15 3.91
N PHE A 22 0.35 -3.11 3.09
CA PHE A 22 -0.78 -2.39 2.50
C PHE A 22 -1.57 -3.29 1.54
N ASN A 23 -0.90 -4.09 0.72
CA ASN A 23 -1.54 -5.08 -0.15
C ASN A 23 -2.31 -6.15 0.65
N GLN A 24 -1.82 -6.54 1.84
CA GLN A 24 -2.55 -7.43 2.75
C GLN A 24 -3.86 -6.78 3.19
N VAL A 25 -3.83 -5.53 3.66
CA VAL A 25 -5.04 -4.78 4.05
C VAL A 25 -6.02 -4.69 2.87
N GLU A 26 -5.51 -4.42 1.67
CA GLU A 26 -6.34 -4.40 0.47
C GLU A 26 -7.01 -5.75 0.19
N ASN A 27 -6.26 -6.85 0.25
CA ASN A 27 -6.82 -8.19 0.04
C ASN A 27 -7.90 -8.52 1.06
N MET A 28 -7.70 -8.18 2.34
CA MET A 28 -8.73 -8.35 3.37
C MET A 28 -10.01 -7.58 3.03
N VAL A 29 -9.89 -6.33 2.57
CA VAL A 29 -11.06 -5.55 2.13
C VAL A 29 -11.76 -6.23 0.96
N LYS A 30 -11.01 -6.75 -0.02
CA LYS A 30 -11.58 -7.45 -1.17
C LYS A 30 -12.32 -8.72 -0.77
N GLU A 31 -11.74 -9.50 0.13
CA GLU A 31 -12.35 -10.71 0.66
C GLU A 31 -13.67 -10.38 1.38
N ILE A 32 -13.69 -9.35 2.24
CA ILE A 32 -14.92 -8.94 2.94
C ILE A 32 -16.02 -8.56 1.92
N ILE A 33 -15.67 -7.79 0.90
CA ILE A 33 -16.64 -7.38 -0.13
C ILE A 33 -17.13 -8.60 -0.92
N THR A 34 -16.23 -9.52 -1.28
CA THR A 34 -16.57 -10.72 -2.06
C THR A 34 -17.47 -11.64 -1.26
N GLU A 35 -17.16 -11.86 0.02
CA GLU A 35 -17.97 -12.66 0.95
C GLU A 35 -19.35 -12.04 1.15
N PHE A 36 -19.43 -10.72 1.31
CA PHE A 36 -20.71 -10.03 1.47
C PHE A 36 -21.62 -10.12 0.24
N ILE A 37 -21.04 -10.11 -0.96
CA ILE A 37 -21.83 -10.21 -2.20
C ILE A 37 -22.40 -11.64 -2.38
N ASP A 38 -21.74 -12.65 -1.80
CA ASP A 38 -22.12 -14.07 -1.87
C ASP A 38 -22.67 -14.50 -3.24
N SER A 39 -21.81 -14.43 -4.25
CA SER A 39 -22.17 -14.73 -5.63
C SER A 39 -21.39 -15.92 -6.16
N GLU A 40 -22.05 -16.74 -6.99
CA GLU A 40 -21.43 -17.80 -7.81
C GLU A 40 -20.26 -17.27 -8.68
N LYS A 41 -20.19 -15.95 -8.91
CA LYS A 41 -19.12 -15.28 -9.66
C LYS A 41 -18.06 -14.64 -8.76
N SER A 42 -17.83 -15.19 -7.57
CA SER A 42 -16.86 -14.67 -6.58
C SER A 42 -15.47 -14.43 -7.16
N GLU A 43 -14.97 -15.33 -8.01
CA GLU A 43 -13.67 -15.18 -8.67
C GLU A 43 -13.64 -13.96 -9.61
N PHE A 44 -14.70 -13.74 -10.39
CA PHE A 44 -14.80 -12.55 -11.25
C PHE A 44 -14.86 -11.27 -10.43
N ILE A 45 -15.62 -11.26 -9.34
CA ILE A 45 -15.72 -10.10 -8.43
C ILE A 45 -14.34 -9.79 -7.84
N ASN A 46 -13.69 -10.78 -7.24
CA ASN A 46 -12.41 -10.59 -6.56
C ASN A 46 -11.27 -10.25 -7.53
N SER A 47 -11.14 -11.01 -8.63
CA SER A 47 -9.99 -10.90 -9.53
C SER A 47 -10.11 -9.79 -10.57
N ILE A 48 -11.34 -9.46 -10.99
CA ILE A 48 -11.60 -8.50 -12.07
C ILE A 48 -12.21 -7.21 -11.53
N LEU A 49 -13.40 -7.25 -10.92
CA LEU A 49 -14.09 -6.04 -10.50
C LEU A 49 -13.33 -5.29 -9.40
N LEU A 50 -12.82 -6.02 -8.42
CA LEU A 50 -12.04 -5.47 -7.31
C LEU A 50 -10.55 -5.37 -7.66
N ASN A 51 -10.16 -5.49 -8.92
CA ASN A 51 -8.78 -5.22 -9.32
C ASN A 51 -8.44 -3.73 -9.17
N ASN A 52 -7.21 -3.40 -8.75
CA ASN A 52 -6.75 -2.01 -8.61
C ASN A 52 -6.79 -1.18 -9.90
N LEU A 53 -6.71 -1.82 -11.07
CA LEU A 53 -6.86 -1.16 -12.37
C LEU A 53 -8.30 -0.68 -12.63
N ILE A 54 -9.29 -1.32 -12.01
CA ILE A 54 -10.71 -1.03 -12.18
C ILE A 54 -11.22 -0.16 -11.02
N LEU A 55 -10.94 -0.58 -9.79
CA LEU A 55 -11.30 0.12 -8.57
C LEU A 55 -10.08 0.35 -7.71
N ASN A 56 -9.73 1.61 -7.46
CA ASN A 56 -8.69 1.95 -6.50
C ASN A 56 -9.10 1.58 -5.06
N PHE A 57 -8.12 1.47 -4.17
CA PHE A 57 -8.34 1.15 -2.76
C PHE A 57 -9.37 2.08 -2.07
N SER A 58 -9.37 3.38 -2.36
CA SER A 58 -10.32 4.32 -1.76
C SER A 58 -11.77 3.97 -2.09
N SER A 59 -12.04 3.61 -3.34
CA SER A 59 -13.36 3.15 -3.78
C SER A 59 -13.76 1.84 -3.09
N LYS A 60 -12.85 0.87 -2.97
CA LYS A 60 -13.11 -0.37 -2.22
C LYS A 60 -13.43 -0.09 -0.76
N PHE A 61 -12.69 0.82 -0.13
CA PHE A 61 -12.93 1.19 1.25
C PHE A 61 -14.30 1.86 1.45
N LYS A 62 -14.78 2.66 0.50
CA LYS A 62 -16.16 3.20 0.53
C LYS A 62 -17.21 2.10 0.46
N VAL A 63 -16.98 1.07 -0.37
CA VAL A 63 -17.86 -0.11 -0.41
C VAL A 63 -17.85 -0.83 0.94
N LEU A 64 -16.69 -1.03 1.56
CA LEU A 64 -16.60 -1.59 2.91
C LEU A 64 -17.36 -0.74 3.94
N GLN A 65 -17.23 0.59 3.90
CA GLN A 65 -17.96 1.49 4.79
C GLN A 65 -19.48 1.38 4.60
N PHE A 66 -19.94 1.20 3.37
CA PHE A 66 -21.35 0.92 3.09
C PHE A 66 -21.78 -0.41 3.73
N ILE A 67 -21.02 -1.49 3.56
CA ILE A 67 -21.29 -2.80 4.16
C ILE A 67 -21.39 -2.69 5.69
N ILE A 68 -20.44 -2.00 6.33
CA ILE A 68 -20.42 -1.75 7.78
C ILE A 68 -21.70 -1.03 8.23
N ALA A 69 -22.10 0.02 7.51
CA ALA A 69 -23.26 0.82 7.85
C ALA A 69 -24.57 0.05 7.68
N ASP A 70 -24.74 -0.65 6.55
CA ASP A 70 -25.92 -1.45 6.23
C ASP A 70 -26.13 -2.57 7.25
N ASN A 71 -25.03 -3.23 7.64
CA ASN A 71 -25.03 -4.31 8.62
C ASN A 71 -25.02 -3.85 10.08
N LYS A 72 -24.92 -2.53 10.32
CA LYS A 72 -24.79 -1.91 11.66
C LYS A 72 -23.63 -2.52 12.46
N ILE A 73 -22.50 -2.77 11.82
CA ILE A 73 -21.30 -3.32 12.47
C ILE A 73 -20.65 -2.20 13.29
N GLU A 74 -20.55 -2.40 14.61
CA GLU A 74 -19.77 -1.50 15.46
C GLU A 74 -18.28 -1.63 15.13
N THR A 75 -17.63 -0.49 14.88
CA THR A 75 -16.20 -0.44 14.57
C THR A 75 -15.45 0.45 15.54
N ASP A 76 -14.17 0.13 15.76
CA ASP A 76 -13.27 0.96 16.55
C ASP A 76 -13.24 2.40 16.00
N LYS A 77 -13.30 3.38 16.91
CA LYS A 77 -13.33 4.81 16.55
C LYS A 77 -12.11 5.25 15.72
N ASN A 78 -10.99 4.55 15.87
CA ASN A 78 -9.76 4.80 15.13
C ASN A 78 -9.69 4.07 13.80
N PHE A 79 -10.55 3.09 13.51
CA PHE A 79 -10.44 2.27 12.29
C PHE A 79 -10.37 3.10 11.00
N ASN A 80 -11.32 4.03 10.83
CA ASN A 80 -11.34 4.94 9.68
C ASN A 80 -10.08 5.83 9.61
N LYS A 81 -9.56 6.25 10.75
CA LYS A 81 -8.32 7.03 10.84
C LYS A 81 -7.12 6.15 10.45
N SER A 82 -7.05 4.93 10.94
CA SER A 82 -6.00 3.96 10.63
C SER A 82 -5.90 3.73 9.13
N ILE A 83 -7.02 3.41 8.47
CA ILE A 83 -7.04 3.18 7.02
C ILE A 83 -6.56 4.42 6.24
N LYS A 84 -7.01 5.62 6.63
CA LYS A 84 -6.56 6.88 5.99
C LYS A 84 -5.06 7.10 6.15
N ILE A 85 -4.49 6.78 7.32
CA ILE A 85 -3.05 6.93 7.58
C ILE A 85 -2.24 5.91 6.78
N LEU A 86 -2.70 4.65 6.70
CA LEU A 86 -2.06 3.63 5.85
C LEU A 86 -2.01 4.07 4.39
N MET A 87 -3.12 4.61 3.86
CA MET A 87 -3.17 5.16 2.51
C MET A 87 -2.21 6.33 2.33
N ALA A 88 -2.20 7.28 3.28
CA ALA A 88 -1.34 8.46 3.22
C ALA A 88 0.15 8.05 3.21
N ASN A 89 0.56 7.18 4.13
CA ASN A 89 1.93 6.71 4.26
C ASN A 89 2.38 5.94 3.00
N ARG A 90 1.53 5.07 2.46
CA ARG A 90 1.81 4.36 1.19
C ARG A 90 1.95 5.34 0.02
N ASN A 91 1.10 6.36 -0.06
CA ASN A 91 1.17 7.36 -1.13
C ASN A 91 2.42 8.24 -1.02
N ILE A 92 2.82 8.62 0.20
CA ILE A 92 4.08 9.35 0.42
C ILE A 92 5.26 8.56 -0.14
N ILE A 93 5.29 7.25 0.09
CA ILE A 93 6.35 6.37 -0.43
C ILE A 93 6.26 6.25 -1.96
N ALA A 94 5.07 6.03 -2.51
CA ALA A 94 4.88 5.87 -3.95
C ALA A 94 5.20 7.12 -4.78
N HIS A 95 5.09 8.33 -4.20
CA HIS A 95 5.34 9.62 -4.85
C HIS A 95 6.62 10.31 -4.37
N SER A 96 7.48 9.60 -3.65
CA SER A 96 8.79 10.11 -3.30
C SER A 96 9.74 9.89 -4.48
N ASP A 97 9.81 10.89 -5.37
CA ASP A 97 10.54 10.82 -6.65
C ASP A 97 12.04 10.47 -6.51
N ASN A 98 12.64 10.69 -5.33
CA ASN A 98 14.04 10.31 -5.04
C ASN A 98 14.22 8.90 -4.42
N ILE A 99 13.14 8.12 -4.23
CA ILE A 99 13.19 6.74 -3.71
C ILE A 99 13.17 5.70 -4.84
N LEU A 100 12.86 6.12 -6.07
CA LEU A 100 12.65 5.21 -7.20
C LEU A 100 13.69 5.33 -8.32
N ASP A 101 14.73 6.15 -8.16
CA ASP A 101 15.99 6.05 -8.93
C ASP A 101 16.85 4.84 -8.49
N TYR A 102 16.27 3.94 -7.71
CA TYR A 102 16.85 2.65 -7.39
C TYR A 102 16.05 1.60 -8.14
N ASP A 103 16.70 0.85 -9.03
CA ASP A 103 16.13 -0.34 -9.64
C ASP A 103 15.63 -1.28 -8.52
N ILE A 104 14.33 -1.23 -8.25
CA ILE A 104 13.64 -2.24 -7.48
C ILE A 104 13.42 -3.37 -8.48
N GLU A 105 14.30 -4.37 -8.47
CA GLU A 105 13.99 -5.66 -9.06
C GLU A 105 12.82 -6.24 -8.27
N ILE A 106 11.60 -5.90 -8.68
CA ILE A 106 10.39 -6.61 -8.29
C ILE A 106 10.56 -8.00 -8.88
N PHE A 107 11.08 -8.94 -8.10
CA PHE A 107 11.12 -10.34 -8.49
C PHE A 107 9.68 -10.76 -8.80
N PRO A 108 9.35 -11.05 -10.08
CA PRO A 108 8.02 -11.51 -10.39
C PRO A 108 7.87 -12.89 -9.75
N VAL A 109 6.91 -13.02 -8.83
CA VAL A 109 6.40 -14.33 -8.43
C VAL A 109 5.99 -15.01 -9.72
N LYS A 110 6.75 -16.04 -10.10
CA LYS A 110 6.67 -16.76 -11.38
C LYS A 110 5.21 -17.12 -11.70
N THR A 111 4.58 -16.30 -12.53
CA THR A 111 3.44 -16.69 -13.33
C THR A 111 3.97 -16.81 -14.75
N TYR A 112 4.01 -18.06 -15.22
CA TYR A 112 4.37 -18.42 -16.58
C TYR A 112 3.42 -17.70 -17.53
N LEU A 113 3.86 -16.63 -18.18
CA LEU A 113 3.33 -16.15 -19.46
C LEU A 113 4.36 -15.20 -20.07
N SER A 114 5.15 -15.77 -20.98
CA SER A 114 6.19 -15.09 -21.75
C SER A 114 5.57 -14.18 -22.81
N PHE A 115 5.59 -12.86 -22.58
CA PHE A 115 5.57 -11.85 -23.64
C PHE A 115 6.42 -10.65 -23.20
N HIS A 116 7.62 -10.54 -23.76
CA HIS A 116 8.47 -9.36 -23.63
C HIS A 116 8.11 -8.34 -24.72
N PRO A 117 7.70 -7.12 -24.36
CA PRO A 117 8.14 -5.93 -25.07
C PRO A 117 9.27 -5.33 -24.23
N VAL A 118 10.50 -5.41 -24.74
CA VAL A 118 11.63 -4.68 -24.18
C VAL A 118 11.35 -3.20 -24.37
N LEU A 119 10.95 -2.51 -23.29
CA LEU A 119 10.95 -1.06 -23.23
C LEU A 119 12.41 -0.60 -23.15
N GLU A 120 12.97 -0.19 -24.28
CA GLU A 120 14.28 0.46 -24.29
C GLU A 120 14.19 1.82 -23.58
N PHE A 121 14.91 1.95 -22.47
CA PHE A 121 15.07 3.23 -21.78
C PHE A 121 15.89 4.22 -22.63
N PRO A 122 15.60 5.54 -22.58
CA PRO A 122 16.33 6.53 -23.35
C PRO A 122 17.81 6.61 -22.91
N LYS A 123 18.72 6.52 -23.88
CA LYS A 123 20.20 6.47 -23.68
C LYS A 123 20.87 7.77 -23.22
N TYR A 124 20.13 8.77 -22.75
CA TYR A 124 20.72 10.04 -22.33
C TYR A 124 20.01 10.58 -21.07
N MET A 125 20.64 10.36 -19.91
CA MET A 125 20.38 11.09 -18.67
C MET A 125 21.62 11.92 -18.33
N SER A 126 21.40 13.20 -18.00
CA SER A 126 22.45 14.20 -17.77
C SER A 126 23.27 13.94 -16.51
N THR A 127 24.55 14.28 -16.58
CA THR A 127 25.64 13.97 -15.64
C THR A 127 25.62 14.69 -14.27
N ILE A 128 24.47 15.13 -13.77
CA ILE A 128 24.42 15.90 -12.51
C ILE A 128 23.27 15.43 -11.63
N GLN A 129 23.57 14.55 -10.66
CA GLN A 129 23.10 14.62 -9.28
C GLN A 129 23.69 13.46 -8.46
N LYS A 130 25.01 13.51 -8.24
CA LYS A 130 25.61 12.91 -7.04
C LYS A 130 25.40 13.91 -5.92
N VAL A 131 24.33 13.78 -5.15
CA VAL A 131 24.20 14.50 -3.87
C VAL A 131 23.95 13.49 -2.77
N GLU A 132 24.89 13.50 -1.85
CA GLU A 132 25.10 12.61 -0.74
C GLU A 132 23.85 12.40 0.12
N SER A 133 23.58 11.11 0.36
CA SER A 133 22.68 10.56 1.35
C SER A 133 22.89 11.19 2.74
N LYS A 134 21.85 11.87 3.25
CA LYS A 134 21.58 12.06 4.70
C LYS A 134 20.18 12.58 4.98
N SER A 135 19.50 13.18 4.00
CA SER A 135 18.19 13.81 4.19
C SER A 135 17.41 13.82 2.87
N GLN A 136 16.20 13.27 2.87
CA GLN A 136 15.25 13.45 1.77
C GLN A 136 14.70 14.87 1.81
N LEU A 137 14.58 15.53 0.66
CA LEU A 137 13.99 16.86 0.55
C LEU A 137 12.67 16.70 -0.20
N THR A 138 11.53 16.87 0.47
CA THR A 138 10.26 17.15 -0.21
C THR A 138 9.91 18.61 -0.01
N ILE A 139 9.52 19.29 -1.10
CA ILE A 139 9.09 20.69 -1.09
C ILE A 139 7.57 20.71 -0.90
N ASN A 140 7.12 20.98 0.31
CA ASN A 140 5.75 21.41 0.58
C ASN A 140 5.80 22.91 0.92
N ASN A 141 5.08 23.75 0.17
CA ASN A 141 5.03 25.21 0.37
C ASN A 141 6.41 25.92 0.41
N GLY A 142 7.42 25.41 -0.29
CA GLY A 142 8.76 26.02 -0.31
C GLY A 142 9.68 25.64 0.86
N GLU A 143 9.27 24.70 1.72
CA GLU A 143 10.09 24.20 2.82
C GLU A 143 10.56 22.77 2.54
N ILE A 144 11.86 22.54 2.75
CA ILE A 144 12.51 21.23 2.68
C ILE A 144 12.15 20.46 3.96
N GLN A 145 11.41 19.35 3.83
CA GLN A 145 11.17 18.44 4.96
C GLN A 145 11.92 17.12 4.77
N THR A 146 12.73 16.76 5.76
CA THR A 146 13.27 15.41 5.93
C THR A 146 12.16 14.45 6.28
N ILE A 147 11.80 13.59 5.33
CA ILE A 147 10.94 12.45 5.60
C ILE A 147 11.76 11.44 6.43
N GLU A 148 11.45 11.35 7.72
CA GLU A 148 11.93 10.28 8.58
C GLU A 148 11.17 9.00 8.21
N ILE A 149 11.70 8.21 7.27
CA ILE A 149 11.11 6.93 6.83
C ILE A 149 10.82 6.02 8.03
N GLU A 150 11.67 6.02 9.05
CA GLU A 150 11.46 5.27 10.30
C GLU A 150 10.21 5.72 11.06
N LYS A 151 9.94 7.02 11.11
CA LYS A 151 8.74 7.56 11.76
C LYS A 151 7.48 7.20 10.97
N ILE A 152 7.54 7.31 9.63
CA ILE A 152 6.46 6.84 8.75
C ILE A 152 6.18 5.36 8.99
N TYR A 153 7.23 4.55 9.09
CA TYR A 153 7.13 3.11 9.31
C TYR A 153 6.56 2.79 10.69
N SER A 154 7.04 3.43 11.75
CA SER A 154 6.51 3.26 13.11
C SER A 154 5.02 3.59 13.19
N ASP A 155 4.62 4.73 12.62
CA ASP A 155 3.20 5.09 12.52
C ASP A 155 2.43 4.07 11.67
N PHE A 156 2.98 3.66 10.52
CA PHE A 156 2.35 2.69 9.64
C PHE A 156 2.07 1.36 10.36
N ILE A 157 3.04 0.79 11.07
CA ILE A 157 2.89 -0.47 11.80
C ILE A 157 1.79 -0.37 12.87
N LYS A 158 1.77 0.72 13.64
CA LYS A 158 0.74 0.95 14.66
C LYS A 158 -0.67 0.96 14.06
N TYR A 159 -0.87 1.68 12.96
CA TYR A 159 -2.19 1.75 12.31
C TYR A 159 -2.52 0.50 11.50
N PHE A 160 -1.51 -0.25 11.05
CA PHE A 160 -1.67 -1.53 10.37
C PHE A 160 -2.29 -2.55 11.32
N GLU A 161 -1.77 -2.68 12.55
CA GLU A 161 -2.33 -3.59 13.56
C GLU A 161 -3.78 -3.26 13.90
N ILE A 162 -4.11 -1.97 14.07
CA ILE A 162 -5.49 -1.55 14.34
C ILE A 162 -6.40 -1.91 13.16
N ALA A 163 -5.95 -1.64 11.93
CA ALA A 163 -6.73 -1.91 10.73
C ALA A 163 -6.96 -3.42 10.52
N THR A 164 -5.93 -4.25 10.65
CA THR A 164 -6.06 -5.71 10.45
C THR A 164 -6.91 -6.36 11.52
N ASN A 165 -6.74 -6.00 12.78
CA ASN A 165 -7.59 -6.50 13.87
C ASN A 165 -9.06 -6.18 13.62
N GLU A 166 -9.37 -4.97 13.15
CA GLU A 166 -10.74 -4.58 12.90
C GLU A 166 -11.33 -5.23 11.64
N LEU A 167 -10.55 -5.33 10.56
CA LEU A 167 -10.95 -6.05 9.34
C LEU A 167 -11.24 -7.52 9.62
N ASN A 168 -10.43 -8.18 10.46
CA ASN A 168 -10.69 -9.55 10.89
C ASN A 168 -12.02 -9.68 11.64
N LYS A 169 -12.32 -8.77 12.57
CA LYS A 169 -13.63 -8.79 13.26
C LYS A 169 -14.78 -8.59 12.29
N ILE A 170 -14.66 -7.64 11.35
CA ILE A 170 -15.68 -7.41 10.33
C ILE A 170 -15.89 -8.67 9.49
N MET A 171 -14.79 -9.32 9.05
CA MET A 171 -14.86 -10.56 8.30
C MET A 171 -15.61 -11.67 9.05
N GLU A 172 -15.28 -11.91 10.32
CA GLU A 172 -15.95 -12.93 11.14
C GLU A 172 -17.46 -12.65 11.28
N ILE A 173 -17.85 -11.38 11.43
CA ILE A 173 -19.26 -10.98 11.51
C ILE A 173 -19.97 -11.24 10.18
N ILE A 174 -19.32 -10.98 9.04
CA ILE A 174 -19.90 -11.22 7.73
C ILE A 174 -20.05 -12.73 7.47
N LYS A 175 -19.02 -13.53 7.75
CA LYS A 175 -19.07 -14.99 7.61
C LYS A 175 -20.11 -15.64 8.51
N GLY A 176 -20.30 -15.12 9.73
CA GLY A 176 -21.30 -15.64 10.66
C GLY A 176 -22.76 -15.31 10.30
N LYS A 177 -23.00 -14.49 9.27
CA LYS A 177 -24.35 -14.13 8.80
C LYS A 177 -24.81 -14.92 7.58
N ASN A 178 -23.89 -15.52 6.82
CA ASN A 178 -24.17 -16.41 5.69
C ASN A 178 -24.34 -17.86 6.18
#